data_AF-A0A1M7CGY4-F1
#
_entry.id   AF-A0A1M7CGY4-F1
#
_cell.length_a   1.000
_cell.length_b   1.000
_cell.length_c   1.000
_cell.angle_alpha   90.00
_cell.angle_beta   90.00
_cell.angle_gamma   90.00
#
_symmetry.space_group_name_H-M   'P 1'
#
loop_
_entity.id
_entity.type
_entity.pdbx_description
1 polymer ?
#
loop_
_entity_poly.entity_id
_entity_poly.type
_entity_poly.pdbx_seq_one_letter_code
_entity_poly.pdbx_strand_id
1 'polypeptide(L)'
;MEVLSSFISNIKEKTSNPFFGTLILVWLIRNWELVYTLFNFDDDCTLDDKKAFIVNYYSNKIWWQDLLLNIGLALALMILGYFLIVGTRVIVNIVNHNVTPRLNELTVSKLVVNKNRFETVRKQRDEYFNKLDEAGEKIIGLEQKNSLSQKQSVELENANKELNVELNVLNKKHSNLSNENAGNIKALEESSIDLKDKIKENQNLFVGIRNLQKDNNILQEKETETYNLLFERFEDFGLKNDKEQIKLITAIPYTVIEKFNFLSKNNMDEQFFQIAQMIFEKGETLYQFDKSLINSYMDLNLVNNKDIILDNLLDNPPNSNNIFLTAIGHSLLIYKTVLDILKHKNFI
;
A
#
# COMPACT_ATOMS: atom_id res chain seq x y z
N MET A 1 27.24 -118.00 45.21
CA MET A 1 26.32 -117.16 44.41
C MET A 1 26.89 -115.77 44.12
N GLU A 2 27.68 -115.15 45.02
CA GLU A 2 28.31 -113.83 44.78
C GLU A 2 29.28 -113.78 43.58
N VAL A 3 29.99 -114.87 43.32
CA VAL A 3 30.92 -114.95 42.18
C VAL A 3 30.17 -114.86 40.85
N LEU A 4 29.04 -115.56 40.70
CA LEU A 4 28.20 -115.53 39.50
C LEU A 4 27.56 -114.15 39.28
N SER A 5 27.08 -113.48 40.33
CA SER A 5 26.51 -112.14 40.20
C SER A 5 27.58 -111.09 39.88
N SER A 6 28.80 -111.23 40.39
CA SER A 6 29.94 -110.39 40.03
C SER A 6 30.38 -110.59 38.57
N PHE A 7 30.40 -111.83 38.06
CA PHE A 7 30.68 -112.08 36.65
C PHE A 7 29.59 -111.54 35.72
N ILE A 8 28.31 -111.76 36.04
CA ILE A 8 27.18 -111.27 35.21
C ILE A 8 27.14 -109.74 35.20
N SER A 9 27.40 -109.07 36.33
CA SER A 9 27.43 -107.61 36.38
C SER A 9 28.59 -107.02 35.55
N ASN A 10 29.77 -107.62 35.61
CA ASN A 10 30.93 -107.21 34.81
C ASN A 10 30.72 -107.46 33.29
N ILE A 11 30.09 -108.58 32.93
CA ILE A 11 29.67 -108.85 31.55
C ILE A 11 28.63 -107.83 31.10
N LYS A 12 27.64 -107.49 31.93
CA LYS A 12 26.61 -106.51 31.61
C LYS A 12 27.20 -105.11 31.41
N GLU A 13 28.12 -104.69 32.26
CA GLU A 13 28.80 -103.39 32.16
C GLU A 13 29.63 -103.28 30.89
N LYS A 14 30.39 -104.33 30.54
CA LYS A 14 31.20 -104.36 29.30
C LYS A 14 30.34 -104.53 28.04
N THR A 15 29.28 -105.32 28.09
CA THR A 15 28.34 -105.53 26.95
C THR A 15 27.43 -104.32 26.72
N SER A 16 27.30 -103.42 27.70
CA SER A 16 26.62 -102.13 27.52
C SER A 16 27.32 -101.23 26.50
N ASN A 17 28.61 -101.45 26.24
CA ASN A 17 29.27 -100.81 25.11
C ASN A 17 28.92 -101.60 23.82
N PRO A 18 28.25 -100.95 22.86
CA PRO A 18 27.78 -101.62 21.64
C PRO A 18 28.90 -102.29 20.86
N PHE A 19 30.13 -101.76 20.92
CA PHE A 19 31.28 -102.39 20.28
C PHE A 19 31.63 -103.75 20.89
N PHE A 20 31.66 -103.86 22.22
CA PHE A 20 31.99 -105.13 22.89
C PHE A 20 30.88 -106.17 22.67
N GLY A 21 29.62 -105.75 22.67
CA GLY A 21 28.50 -106.64 22.32
C GLY A 21 28.63 -107.19 20.90
N THR A 22 28.90 -106.34 19.91
CA THR A 22 29.13 -106.77 18.53
C THR A 22 30.38 -107.65 18.39
N LEU A 23 31.46 -107.33 19.12
CA LEU A 23 32.69 -108.14 19.10
C LEU A 23 32.47 -109.55 19.65
N ILE A 24 31.76 -109.68 20.78
CA ILE A 24 31.40 -110.99 21.36
C ILE A 24 30.54 -111.77 20.36
N LEU A 25 29.55 -111.12 19.73
CA LEU A 25 28.68 -111.76 18.74
C LEU A 25 29.45 -112.25 17.52
N VAL A 26 30.33 -111.41 16.95
CA VAL A 26 31.21 -111.79 15.82
C VAL A 26 32.12 -112.95 16.20
N TRP A 27 32.70 -112.90 17.41
CA TRP A 27 33.55 -113.98 17.92
C TRP A 27 32.80 -115.29 18.06
N LEU A 28 31.58 -115.28 18.61
CA LEU A 28 30.74 -116.48 18.76
C LEU A 28 30.39 -117.11 17.40
N ILE A 29 30.00 -116.29 16.42
CA ILE A 29 29.65 -116.78 15.07
C ILE A 29 30.87 -117.36 14.35
N ARG A 30 32.02 -116.69 14.44
CA ARG A 30 33.22 -117.14 13.72
C ARG A 30 33.88 -118.35 14.36
N ASN A 31 33.81 -118.46 15.69
CA ASN A 31 34.32 -119.60 16.45
C ASN A 31 33.18 -120.55 16.84
N TRP A 32 32.16 -120.68 15.98
CA TRP A 32 30.97 -121.48 16.29
C TRP A 32 31.32 -122.95 16.57
N GLU A 33 32.33 -123.52 15.90
CA GLU A 33 32.80 -124.89 16.14
C GLU A 33 33.30 -125.06 17.58
N LEU A 34 34.11 -124.11 18.07
CA LEU A 34 34.61 -124.13 19.43
C LEU A 34 33.48 -123.96 20.45
N VAL A 35 32.56 -123.03 20.19
CA VAL A 35 31.38 -122.82 21.03
C VAL A 35 30.54 -124.09 21.07
N TYR A 36 30.30 -124.72 19.93
CA TYR A 36 29.53 -125.95 19.81
C TYR A 36 30.16 -127.10 20.61
N THR A 37 31.46 -127.35 20.47
CA THR A 37 32.18 -128.39 21.23
C THR A 37 32.19 -128.13 22.75
N LEU A 38 32.16 -126.86 23.15
CA LEU A 38 32.16 -126.46 24.56
C LEU A 38 30.80 -126.71 25.23
N PHE A 39 29.70 -126.58 24.48
CA PHE A 39 28.33 -126.77 24.99
C PHE A 39 27.71 -128.13 24.67
N ASN A 40 28.22 -128.89 23.70
CA ASN A 40 27.70 -130.21 23.34
C ASN A 40 28.67 -131.34 23.71
N PHE A 41 28.22 -132.35 24.45
CA PHE A 41 28.95 -133.58 24.74
C PHE A 41 28.29 -134.72 23.96
N ASP A 42 28.92 -135.14 22.87
CA ASP A 42 28.47 -136.35 22.17
C ASP A 42 28.84 -137.59 23.02
N ASP A 43 27.93 -138.56 23.09
CA ASP A 43 28.04 -139.74 23.95
C ASP A 43 29.30 -140.60 23.67
N ASP A 44 29.86 -140.48 22.46
CA ASP A 44 31.03 -141.23 21.98
C ASP A 44 32.37 -140.50 22.18
N CYS A 45 32.39 -139.26 22.68
CA CYS A 45 33.62 -138.49 22.87
C CYS A 45 34.07 -138.46 24.33
N THR A 46 35.33 -138.82 24.59
CA THR A 46 35.91 -138.69 25.93
C THR A 46 36.34 -137.23 26.20
N LEU A 47 36.50 -136.88 27.48
CA LEU A 47 36.96 -135.55 27.90
C LEU A 47 38.35 -135.22 27.34
N ASP A 48 39.18 -136.23 27.09
CA ASP A 48 40.52 -136.05 26.52
C ASP A 48 40.47 -135.77 25.01
N ASP A 49 39.50 -136.33 24.29
CA ASP A 49 39.26 -136.01 22.87
C ASP A 49 38.88 -134.54 22.69
N LYS A 50 38.05 -134.00 23.60
CA LYS A 50 37.70 -132.57 23.61
C LYS A 50 38.89 -131.67 23.90
N LYS A 51 39.74 -132.04 24.86
CA LYS A 51 40.98 -131.28 25.13
C LYS A 51 41.88 -131.29 23.91
N ALA A 52 42.05 -132.46 23.28
CA ALA A 52 42.85 -132.59 22.07
C ALA A 52 42.32 -131.72 20.93
N PHE A 53 40.99 -131.66 20.74
CA PHE A 53 40.35 -130.77 19.79
C PHE A 53 40.64 -129.30 20.07
N ILE A 54 40.44 -128.83 21.31
CA ILE A 54 40.69 -127.42 21.68
C ILE A 54 42.15 -127.05 21.49
N VAL A 55 43.08 -127.94 21.88
CA VAL A 55 44.53 -127.72 21.69
C VAL A 55 44.87 -127.64 20.21
N ASN A 56 44.34 -128.55 19.38
CA ASN A 56 44.57 -128.53 17.94
C ASN A 56 43.96 -127.27 17.27
N TYR A 57 42.78 -126.85 17.72
CA TYR A 57 42.08 -125.67 17.23
C TYR A 57 42.92 -124.38 17.40
N TYR A 58 43.52 -124.20 18.58
CA TYR A 58 44.39 -123.05 18.84
C TYR A 58 45.82 -123.21 18.31
N SER A 59 46.32 -124.45 18.17
CA SER A 59 47.68 -124.69 17.65
C SER A 59 47.83 -124.34 16.17
N ASN A 60 46.76 -124.51 15.38
CA ASN A 60 46.76 -124.21 13.94
C ASN A 60 46.42 -122.75 13.63
N LYS A 61 46.13 -121.91 14.64
CA LYS A 61 45.69 -120.53 14.45
C LYS A 61 46.65 -119.53 15.11
N ILE A 62 47.03 -118.49 14.37
CA ILE A 62 47.72 -117.34 14.95
C ILE A 62 46.67 -116.51 15.69
N TRP A 63 46.61 -116.68 17.02
CA TRP A 63 45.56 -116.10 17.86
C TRP A 63 45.38 -114.58 17.68
N TRP A 64 46.48 -113.83 17.51
CA TRP A 64 46.42 -112.38 17.31
C TRP A 64 45.77 -111.99 15.97
N GLN A 65 46.01 -112.74 14.90
CA GLN A 65 45.40 -112.46 13.60
C GLN A 65 43.89 -112.73 13.65
N ASP A 66 43.49 -113.82 14.31
CA ASP A 66 42.07 -114.12 14.51
C ASP A 66 41.38 -113.05 15.36
N LEU A 67 42.02 -112.60 16.45
CA LEU A 67 41.51 -111.51 17.29
C LEU A 67 41.34 -110.21 16.48
N LEU A 68 42.37 -109.81 15.73
CA LEU A 68 42.36 -108.55 14.97
C LEU A 68 41.33 -108.58 13.84
N LEU A 69 41.14 -109.74 13.19
CA LEU A 69 40.09 -109.92 12.19
C LEU A 69 38.69 -109.84 12.81
N ASN A 70 38.48 -110.37 14.02
CA ASN A 70 37.21 -110.22 14.75
C ASN A 70 36.94 -108.76 15.12
N ILE A 71 37.97 -108.04 15.59
CA ILE A 71 37.90 -106.60 15.86
C ILE A 71 37.55 -105.82 14.60
N GLY A 72 38.22 -106.13 13.48
CA GLY A 72 37.96 -105.49 12.18
C GLY A 72 36.54 -105.72 11.67
N LEU A 73 36.04 -106.96 11.73
CA LEU A 73 34.66 -107.29 11.37
C LEU A 73 33.64 -106.60 12.27
N ALA A 74 33.88 -106.56 13.57
CA ALA A 74 32.99 -105.88 14.52
C ALA A 74 32.93 -104.37 14.25
N LEU A 75 34.07 -103.72 13.97
CA LEU A 75 34.10 -102.32 13.57
C LEU A 75 33.37 -102.08 12.25
N ALA A 76 33.57 -102.94 11.24
CA ALA A 76 32.88 -102.82 9.95
C ALA A 76 31.36 -102.93 10.11
N LEU A 77 30.88 -103.89 10.91
CA LEU A 77 29.45 -104.03 11.23
C LEU A 77 28.89 -102.82 11.98
N MET A 78 29.64 -102.27 12.93
CA MET A 78 29.26 -101.04 13.64
C MET A 78 29.12 -99.84 12.70
N ILE A 79 30.09 -99.66 11.80
CA ILE A 79 30.07 -98.59 10.78
C ILE A 79 28.85 -98.76 9.86
N LEU A 80 28.60 -99.98 9.39
CA LEU A 80 27.44 -100.29 8.56
C LEU A 80 26.12 -100.01 9.29
N GLY A 81 26.03 -100.39 10.57
CA GLY A 81 24.88 -100.07 11.42
C GLY A 81 24.65 -98.56 11.56
N TYR A 82 25.72 -97.78 11.72
CA TYR A 82 25.62 -96.32 11.77
C TYR A 82 25.12 -95.73 10.45
N PHE A 83 25.62 -96.22 9.31
CA PHE A 83 25.13 -95.81 8.00
C PHE A 83 23.63 -96.12 7.81
N LEU A 84 23.15 -97.27 8.27
CA LEU A 84 21.73 -97.62 8.24
C LEU A 84 20.88 -96.67 9.10
N ILE A 85 21.35 -96.28 10.28
CA ILE A 85 20.67 -95.30 11.15
C ILE A 85 20.60 -93.94 10.46
N VAL A 86 21.72 -93.47 9.90
CA VAL A 86 21.76 -92.20 9.16
C VAL A 86 20.84 -92.25 7.94
N GLY A 87 20.89 -93.34 7.16
CA GLY A 87 20.01 -93.55 6.02
C GLY A 87 18.53 -93.50 6.42
N THR A 88 18.17 -94.15 7.53
CA THR A 88 16.81 -94.10 8.08
C THR A 88 16.42 -92.67 8.45
N ARG A 89 17.31 -91.90 9.08
CA ARG A 89 17.03 -90.48 9.41
C ARG A 89 16.86 -89.62 8.16
N VAL A 90 17.66 -89.84 7.12
CA VAL A 90 17.54 -89.14 5.84
C VAL A 90 16.18 -89.45 5.20
N ILE A 91 15.78 -90.71 5.16
CA ILE A 91 14.46 -91.13 4.65
C ILE A 91 13.35 -90.44 5.43
N VAL A 92 13.38 -90.49 6.77
CA VAL A 92 12.37 -89.83 7.62
C VAL A 92 12.33 -88.32 7.35
N ASN A 93 13.46 -87.66 7.19
CA ASN A 93 13.52 -86.23 6.91
C ASN A 93 12.94 -85.89 5.53
N ILE A 94 13.24 -86.70 4.51
CA ILE A 94 12.67 -86.56 3.16
C ILE A 94 11.15 -86.75 3.20
N VAL A 95 10.68 -87.77 3.91
CA VAL A 95 9.24 -88.02 4.06
C VAL A 95 8.58 -86.83 4.76
N ASN A 96 9.12 -86.37 5.88
CA ASN A 96 8.57 -85.25 6.64
C ASN A 96 8.57 -83.93 5.86
N HIS A 97 9.61 -83.67 5.07
CA HIS A 97 9.76 -82.38 4.38
C HIS A 97 9.11 -82.35 3.00
N ASN A 98 9.07 -83.47 2.28
CA ASN A 98 8.58 -83.50 0.89
C ASN A 98 7.26 -84.25 0.72
N VAL A 99 7.07 -85.36 1.44
CA VAL A 99 5.90 -86.25 1.25
C VAL A 99 4.74 -85.80 2.14
N THR A 100 4.98 -85.59 3.43
CA THR A 100 3.97 -85.13 4.39
C THR A 100 3.25 -83.85 3.95
N PRO A 101 3.91 -82.77 3.48
CA PRO A 101 3.17 -81.60 3.01
C PRO A 101 2.33 -81.88 1.77
N ARG A 102 2.80 -82.71 0.82
CA ARG A 102 2.02 -83.08 -0.37
C ARG A 102 0.80 -83.93 -0.03
N LEU A 103 0.92 -84.84 0.93
CA LEU A 103 -0.22 -85.62 1.43
C LEU A 103 -1.20 -84.75 2.22
N ASN A 104 -0.70 -83.79 3.00
CA ASN A 104 -1.53 -82.84 3.72
C ASN A 104 -2.25 -81.87 2.78
N GLU A 105 -1.64 -81.46 1.67
CA GLU A 105 -2.30 -80.68 0.61
C GLU A 105 -3.46 -81.45 -0.03
N LEU A 106 -3.34 -82.78 -0.18
CA LEU A 106 -4.40 -83.63 -0.71
C LEU A 106 -5.50 -83.96 0.31
N THR A 107 -5.17 -84.00 1.61
CA THR A 107 -6.09 -84.43 2.67
C THR A 107 -6.83 -83.26 3.31
N VAL A 108 -6.22 -82.07 3.39
CA VAL A 108 -6.83 -80.91 4.05
C VAL A 108 -7.63 -80.09 3.04
N SER A 109 -8.86 -80.56 2.82
CA SER A 109 -9.95 -79.79 2.27
C SER A 109 -10.29 -78.60 3.19
N LYS A 110 -10.09 -77.38 2.67
CA LYS A 110 -10.72 -76.10 3.05
C LYS A 110 -10.43 -75.39 4.38
N LEU A 111 -9.99 -76.02 5.48
CA LEU A 111 -10.01 -75.35 6.81
C LEU A 111 -8.66 -74.93 7.42
N VAL A 112 -7.53 -75.35 6.86
CA VAL A 112 -6.20 -74.92 7.37
C VAL A 112 -5.46 -74.17 6.28
N VAL A 113 -5.32 -72.87 6.46
CA VAL A 113 -4.61 -72.00 5.52
C VAL A 113 -3.11 -72.30 5.65
N ASN A 114 -2.47 -72.63 4.54
CA ASN A 114 -1.02 -72.79 4.48
C ASN A 114 -0.34 -71.55 5.09
N LYS A 115 0.60 -71.75 6.02
CA LYS A 115 1.31 -70.68 6.74
C LYS A 115 1.87 -69.62 5.78
N ASN A 116 2.36 -70.02 4.62
CA ASN A 116 2.87 -69.09 3.61
C ASN A 116 1.77 -68.18 3.04
N ARG A 117 0.55 -68.71 2.83
CA ARG A 117 -0.59 -67.92 2.39
C ARG A 117 -1.05 -66.96 3.50
N PHE A 118 -1.05 -67.40 4.75
CA PHE A 118 -1.35 -66.53 5.89
C PHE A 118 -0.35 -65.37 6.01
N GLU A 119 0.95 -65.65 5.96
CA GLU A 119 2.00 -64.62 6.04
C GLU A 119 1.95 -63.65 4.85
N THR A 120 1.63 -64.16 3.64
CA THR A 120 1.46 -63.30 2.45
C THR A 120 0.29 -62.35 2.62
N VAL A 121 -0.87 -62.85 3.05
CA VAL A 121 -2.06 -62.02 3.28
C VAL A 121 -1.83 -61.03 4.40
N ARG A 122 -1.14 -61.44 5.48
CA ARG A 122 -0.76 -60.56 6.58
C ARG A 122 0.14 -59.42 6.09
N LYS A 123 1.18 -59.74 5.31
CA LYS A 123 2.09 -58.74 4.75
C LYS A 123 1.37 -57.77 3.82
N GLN A 124 0.49 -58.27 2.95
CA GLN A 124 -0.33 -57.41 2.09
C GLN A 124 -1.23 -56.48 2.90
N ARG A 125 -1.90 -57.01 3.93
CA ARG A 125 -2.73 -56.22 4.84
C ARG A 125 -1.90 -55.10 5.50
N ASP A 126 -0.73 -55.44 6.04
CA ASP A 126 0.14 -54.46 6.71
C ASP A 126 0.64 -53.40 5.72
N GLU A 127 0.96 -53.78 4.47
CA GLU A 127 1.30 -52.84 3.40
C GLU A 127 0.13 -51.92 3.02
N TYR A 128 -1.09 -52.45 2.94
CA TYR A 128 -2.29 -51.65 2.69
C TYR A 128 -2.58 -50.68 3.83
N PHE A 129 -2.39 -51.08 5.09
CA PHE A 129 -2.50 -50.17 6.24
C PHE A 129 -1.49 -49.03 6.16
N ASN A 130 -0.21 -49.34 5.90
CA ASN A 130 0.81 -48.30 5.75
C ASN A 130 0.49 -47.33 4.60
N LYS A 131 -0.02 -47.84 3.47
CA LYS A 131 -0.45 -46.98 2.34
C LYS A 131 -1.67 -46.13 2.70
N LEU A 132 -2.61 -46.64 3.48
CA LEU A 132 -3.76 -45.89 3.96
C LEU A 132 -3.35 -44.79 4.94
N ASP A 133 -2.44 -45.09 5.86
CA ASP A 133 -1.92 -44.10 6.81
C ASP A 133 -1.16 -42.98 6.07
N GLU A 134 -0.29 -43.32 5.11
CA GLU A 134 0.43 -42.34 4.29
C GLU A 134 -0.53 -41.49 3.44
N ALA A 135 -1.59 -42.10 2.89
CA ALA A 135 -2.63 -41.37 2.18
C ALA A 135 -3.41 -40.43 3.13
N GLY A 136 -3.71 -40.88 4.34
CA GLY A 136 -4.35 -40.09 5.39
C GLY A 136 -3.50 -38.86 5.77
N GLU A 137 -2.20 -39.04 6.01
CA GLU A 137 -1.28 -37.93 6.30
C GLU A 137 -1.22 -36.93 5.14
N LYS A 138 -1.19 -37.40 3.89
CA LYS A 138 -1.23 -36.54 2.71
C LYS A 138 -2.53 -35.75 2.61
N ILE A 139 -3.67 -36.39 2.87
CA ILE A 139 -4.98 -35.71 2.88
C ILE A 139 -5.01 -34.63 3.95
N ILE A 140 -4.60 -34.94 5.19
CA ILE A 140 -4.53 -33.97 6.29
C ILE A 140 -3.61 -32.79 5.91
N GLY A 141 -2.43 -33.07 5.33
CA GLY A 141 -1.50 -32.03 4.88
C GLY A 141 -2.07 -31.16 3.77
N LEU A 142 -2.83 -31.75 2.83
CA LEU A 142 -3.52 -31.01 1.77
C LEU A 142 -4.68 -30.18 2.31
N GLU A 143 -5.48 -30.71 3.23
CA GLU A 143 -6.56 -29.98 3.89
C GLU A 143 -6.04 -28.76 4.67
N GLN A 144 -4.94 -28.93 5.41
CA GLN A 144 -4.28 -27.82 6.11
C GLN A 144 -3.83 -26.74 5.13
N LYS A 145 -3.13 -27.12 4.05
CA LYS A 145 -2.71 -26.17 3.01
C LYS A 145 -3.91 -25.48 2.36
N ASN A 146 -4.98 -26.22 2.05
CA ASN A 146 -6.18 -25.67 1.44
C ASN A 146 -6.87 -24.66 2.38
N SER A 147 -6.94 -24.97 3.68
CA SER A 147 -7.49 -24.06 4.69
C SER A 147 -6.67 -22.77 4.83
N LEU A 148 -5.33 -22.86 4.73
CA LEU A 148 -4.45 -21.69 4.73
C LEU A 148 -4.63 -20.85 3.46
N SER A 149 -4.66 -21.49 2.29
CA SER A 149 -4.92 -20.80 1.01
C SER A 149 -6.30 -20.14 0.97
N GLN A 150 -7.31 -20.75 1.59
CA GLN A 150 -8.63 -20.16 1.71
C GLN A 150 -8.61 -18.93 2.63
N LYS A 151 -7.91 -18.99 3.77
CA LYS A 151 -7.71 -17.82 4.64
C LYS A 151 -7.01 -16.67 3.91
N GLN A 152 -5.94 -16.97 3.19
CA GLN A 152 -5.23 -15.96 2.38
C GLN A 152 -6.12 -15.37 1.28
N SER A 153 -6.93 -16.18 0.60
CA SER A 153 -7.89 -15.70 -0.40
C SER A 153 -8.91 -14.73 0.21
N VAL A 154 -9.42 -15.04 1.41
CA VAL A 154 -10.37 -14.16 2.13
C VAL A 154 -9.69 -12.85 2.55
N GLU A 155 -8.46 -12.90 3.06
CA GLU A 155 -7.69 -11.70 3.41
C GLU A 155 -7.43 -10.82 2.18
N LEU A 156 -7.04 -11.41 1.05
CA LEU A 156 -6.85 -10.68 -0.21
C LEU A 156 -8.15 -10.10 -0.76
N GLU A 157 -9.27 -10.80 -0.63
CA GLU A 157 -10.59 -10.28 -1.02
C GLU A 157 -10.96 -9.06 -0.17
N ASN A 158 -10.73 -9.12 1.14
CA ASN A 158 -10.99 -8.00 2.05
C ASN A 158 -10.07 -6.81 1.74
N ALA A 159 -8.77 -7.04 1.54
CA ALA A 159 -7.84 -6.00 1.15
C ALA A 159 -8.23 -5.33 -0.19
N ASN A 160 -8.68 -6.12 -1.17
CA ASN A 160 -9.20 -5.58 -2.43
C ASN A 160 -10.49 -4.78 -2.25
N LYS A 161 -11.39 -5.19 -1.35
CA LYS A 161 -12.60 -4.40 -1.03
C LYS A 161 -12.21 -3.05 -0.41
N GLU A 162 -11.29 -3.04 0.55
CA GLU A 162 -10.77 -1.81 1.16
C GLU A 162 -10.11 -0.89 0.12
N LEU A 163 -9.25 -1.45 -0.74
CA LEU A 163 -8.60 -0.69 -1.81
C LEU A 163 -9.61 -0.09 -2.80
N ASN A 164 -10.67 -0.83 -3.15
CA ASN A 164 -11.74 -0.32 -4.01
C ASN A 164 -12.53 0.81 -3.35
N VAL A 165 -12.78 0.72 -2.03
CA VAL A 165 -13.39 1.82 -1.27
C VAL A 165 -12.49 3.05 -1.31
N GLU A 166 -11.19 2.90 -1.06
CA GLU A 166 -10.22 3.98 -1.11
C GLU A 166 -10.13 4.61 -2.51
N LEU A 167 -10.09 3.79 -3.57
CA LEU A 167 -10.12 4.24 -4.96
C LEU A 167 -11.38 5.06 -5.28
N ASN A 168 -12.55 4.62 -4.81
CA ASN A 168 -13.80 5.36 -5.01
C ASN A 168 -13.80 6.71 -4.29
N VAL A 169 -13.26 6.77 -3.07
CA VAL A 169 -13.08 8.02 -2.32
C VAL A 169 -12.12 8.95 -3.06
N LEU A 170 -11.00 8.43 -3.54
CA LEU A 170 -10.00 9.19 -4.29
C LEU A 170 -10.58 9.71 -5.61
N ASN A 171 -11.30 8.88 -6.35
CA ASN A 171 -11.96 9.26 -7.60
C ASN A 171 -13.01 10.37 -7.37
N LYS A 172 -13.80 10.28 -6.30
CA LYS A 172 -14.75 11.33 -5.94
C LYS A 172 -14.05 12.63 -5.57
N LYS A 173 -12.92 12.56 -4.86
CA LYS A 173 -12.10 13.73 -4.54
C LYS A 173 -11.52 14.36 -5.82
N HIS A 174 -11.03 13.53 -6.74
CA HIS A 174 -10.49 13.98 -8.02
C HIS A 174 -11.58 14.62 -8.90
N SER A 175 -12.79 14.05 -8.97
CA SER A 175 -13.90 14.66 -9.71
C SER A 175 -14.32 16.00 -9.11
N ASN A 176 -14.34 16.12 -7.79
CA ASN A 176 -14.67 17.37 -7.12
C ASN A 176 -13.61 18.46 -7.41
N LEU A 177 -12.33 18.12 -7.29
CA LEU A 177 -11.22 19.03 -7.63
C LEU A 177 -11.23 19.42 -9.11
N SER A 178 -11.53 18.49 -10.00
CA SER A 178 -11.64 18.77 -11.43
C SER A 178 -12.79 19.75 -11.72
N ASN A 179 -13.92 19.60 -11.06
CA ASN A 179 -15.06 20.50 -11.21
C ASN A 179 -14.77 21.89 -10.62
N GLU A 180 -14.11 21.95 -9.45
CA GLU A 180 -13.68 23.20 -8.83
C GLU A 180 -12.68 23.94 -9.72
N ASN A 181 -11.68 23.24 -10.27
CA ASN A 181 -10.73 23.81 -11.22
C ASN A 181 -11.41 24.32 -12.49
N ALA A 182 -12.40 23.59 -13.03
CA ALA A 182 -13.16 24.06 -14.19
C ALA A 182 -13.96 25.33 -13.86
N GLY A 183 -14.53 25.43 -12.66
CA GLY A 183 -15.18 26.65 -12.16
C GLY A 183 -14.21 27.82 -12.04
N ASN A 184 -13.04 27.59 -11.43
CA ASN A 184 -12.00 28.59 -11.26
C ASN A 184 -11.46 29.09 -12.60
N ILE A 185 -11.27 28.20 -13.59
CA ILE A 185 -10.85 28.57 -14.95
C ILE A 185 -11.88 29.49 -15.60
N LYS A 186 -13.18 29.16 -15.51
CA LYS A 186 -14.25 30.03 -16.05
C LYS A 186 -14.26 31.41 -15.39
N ALA A 187 -14.14 31.47 -14.07
CA ALA A 187 -14.08 32.75 -13.35
C ALA A 187 -12.85 33.59 -13.74
N LEU A 188 -11.70 32.93 -13.96
CA LEU A 188 -10.49 33.55 -14.49
C LEU A 188 -10.67 34.07 -15.92
N GLU A 189 -11.33 33.30 -16.79
CA GLU A 189 -11.66 33.73 -18.16
C GLU A 189 -12.59 34.94 -18.16
N GLU A 190 -13.64 34.94 -17.34
CA GLU A 190 -14.56 36.08 -17.17
C GLU A 190 -13.83 37.33 -16.67
N SER A 191 -12.98 37.18 -15.64
CA SER A 191 -12.17 38.29 -15.13
C SER A 191 -11.16 38.80 -16.17
N SER A 192 -10.58 37.90 -16.97
CA SER A 192 -9.69 38.28 -18.07
C SER A 192 -10.41 39.06 -19.18
N ILE A 193 -11.69 38.78 -19.43
CA ILE A 193 -12.49 39.52 -20.41
C ILE A 193 -12.80 40.92 -19.87
N ASP A 194 -13.26 41.04 -18.63
CA ASP A 194 -13.51 42.34 -17.96
C ASP A 194 -12.26 43.22 -17.96
N LEU A 195 -11.09 42.65 -17.66
CA LEU A 195 -9.82 43.37 -17.70
C LEU A 195 -9.46 43.84 -19.12
N LYS A 196 -9.72 43.04 -20.16
CA LYS A 196 -9.50 43.46 -21.55
C LYS A 196 -10.39 44.63 -21.94
N ASP A 197 -11.65 44.61 -21.53
CA ASP A 197 -12.59 45.69 -21.82
C ASP A 197 -12.18 46.99 -21.12
N LYS A 198 -11.78 46.92 -19.85
CA LYS A 198 -11.21 48.07 -19.12
C LYS A 198 -9.92 48.60 -19.74
N ILE A 199 -9.03 47.73 -20.22
CA ILE A 199 -7.82 48.16 -20.94
C ILE A 199 -8.19 48.92 -22.22
N LYS A 200 -9.19 48.43 -22.97
CA LYS A 200 -9.66 49.09 -24.20
C LYS A 200 -10.31 50.44 -23.90
N GLU A 201 -11.11 50.53 -22.84
CA GLU A 201 -11.67 51.79 -22.37
C GLU A 201 -10.57 52.80 -22.01
N ASN A 202 -9.57 52.37 -21.22
CA ASN A 202 -8.42 53.20 -20.88
C ASN A 202 -7.64 53.68 -22.12
N GLN A 203 -7.47 52.82 -23.14
CA GLN A 203 -6.85 53.22 -24.40
C GLN A 203 -7.65 54.32 -25.12
N ASN A 204 -8.99 54.20 -25.15
CA ASN A 204 -9.86 55.22 -25.73
C ASN A 204 -9.77 56.55 -24.96
N LEU A 205 -9.75 56.49 -23.63
CA LEU A 205 -9.55 57.66 -22.78
C LEU A 205 -8.20 58.34 -23.05
N PHE A 206 -7.12 57.57 -23.21
CA PHE A 206 -5.81 58.10 -23.60
C PHE A 206 -5.84 58.85 -24.95
N VAL A 207 -6.58 58.35 -25.93
CA VAL A 207 -6.77 59.04 -27.22
C VAL A 207 -7.56 60.33 -27.01
N GLY A 208 -8.62 60.31 -26.20
CA GLY A 208 -9.41 61.49 -25.83
C GLY A 208 -8.57 62.58 -25.16
N ILE A 209 -7.74 62.20 -24.18
CA ILE A 209 -6.81 63.13 -23.50
C ILE A 209 -5.83 63.74 -24.49
N ARG A 210 -5.26 62.95 -25.41
CA ARG A 210 -4.33 63.46 -26.43
C ARG A 210 -5.00 64.49 -27.34
N ASN A 211 -6.25 64.27 -27.75
CA ASN A 211 -6.99 65.21 -28.57
C ASN A 211 -7.28 66.51 -27.79
N LEU A 212 -7.73 66.40 -26.55
CA LEU A 212 -7.95 67.56 -25.67
C LEU A 212 -6.67 68.36 -25.44
N GLN A 213 -5.52 67.70 -25.25
CA GLN A 213 -4.22 68.39 -25.16
C GLN A 213 -3.89 69.17 -26.43
N LYS A 214 -4.16 68.58 -27.61
CA LYS A 214 -3.96 69.26 -28.89
C LYS A 214 -4.86 70.49 -29.02
N ASP A 215 -6.14 70.34 -28.69
CA ASP A 215 -7.11 71.45 -28.74
C ASP A 215 -6.74 72.56 -27.76
N ASN A 216 -6.25 72.19 -26.57
CA ASN A 216 -5.79 73.15 -25.56
C ASN A 216 -4.54 73.92 -26.02
N ASN A 217 -3.58 73.24 -26.68
CA ASN A 217 -2.43 73.92 -27.29
C ASN A 217 -2.86 74.92 -28.36
N ILE A 218 -3.83 74.57 -29.21
CA ILE A 218 -4.38 75.48 -30.23
C ILE A 218 -5.09 76.69 -29.59
N LEU A 219 -5.82 76.47 -28.49
CA LEU A 219 -6.47 77.55 -27.74
C LEU A 219 -5.44 78.49 -27.11
N GLN A 220 -4.37 77.97 -26.53
CA GLN A 220 -3.27 78.78 -25.99
C GLN A 220 -2.58 79.62 -27.07
N GLU A 221 -2.38 79.07 -28.28
CA GLU A 221 -1.86 79.83 -29.42
C GLU A 221 -2.79 80.98 -29.81
N LYS A 222 -4.11 80.72 -29.92
CA LYS A 222 -5.11 81.76 -30.22
C LYS A 222 -5.23 82.82 -29.12
N GLU A 223 -5.13 82.42 -27.86
CA GLU A 223 -5.16 83.35 -26.73
C GLU A 223 -3.94 84.27 -26.79
N THR A 224 -2.75 83.71 -27.07
CA THR A 224 -1.51 84.49 -27.27
C THR A 224 -1.62 85.47 -28.44
N GLU A 225 -2.21 85.04 -29.55
CA GLU A 225 -2.46 85.89 -30.72
C GLU A 225 -3.44 87.03 -30.38
N THR A 226 -4.48 86.74 -29.62
CA THR A 226 -5.46 87.74 -29.14
C THR A 226 -4.82 88.74 -28.18
N TYR A 227 -3.96 88.28 -27.26
CA TYR A 227 -3.17 89.15 -26.37
C TYR A 227 -2.26 90.09 -27.17
N ASN A 228 -1.60 89.59 -28.22
CA ASN A 228 -0.74 90.41 -29.06
C ASN A 228 -1.54 91.47 -29.84
N LEU A 229 -2.70 91.10 -30.40
CA LEU A 229 -3.60 92.03 -31.09
C LEU A 229 -4.19 93.10 -30.16
N LEU A 230 -4.54 92.73 -28.93
CA LEU A 230 -4.95 93.69 -27.90
C LEU A 230 -3.79 94.61 -27.53
N PHE A 231 -2.58 94.07 -27.36
CA PHE A 231 -1.38 94.85 -27.04
C PHE A 231 -1.08 95.90 -28.13
N GLU A 232 -1.14 95.53 -29.41
CA GLU A 232 -0.99 96.47 -30.54
C GLU A 232 -2.08 97.55 -30.52
N ARG A 233 -3.33 97.18 -30.21
CA ARG A 233 -4.43 98.14 -30.12
C ARG A 233 -4.29 99.11 -28.93
N PHE A 234 -3.67 98.70 -27.83
CA PHE A 234 -3.42 99.56 -26.68
C PHE A 234 -2.21 100.50 -26.88
N GLU A 235 -1.23 100.15 -27.73
CA GLU A 235 -0.15 101.08 -28.10
C GLU A 235 -0.66 102.32 -28.87
N ASP A 236 -1.69 102.16 -29.71
CA ASP A 236 -2.33 103.27 -30.44
C ASP A 236 -3.03 104.30 -29.52
N PHE A 237 -3.31 103.95 -28.26
CA PHE A 237 -3.93 104.85 -27.28
C PHE A 237 -2.93 105.59 -26.36
N GLY A 238 -1.62 105.51 -26.62
CA GLY A 238 -0.63 106.39 -25.97
C GLY A 238 -0.29 106.03 -24.51
N LEU A 239 -0.59 104.82 -24.05
CA LEU A 239 -0.20 104.34 -22.72
C LEU A 239 1.24 103.78 -22.75
N LYS A 240 2.22 104.69 -22.68
CA LYS A 240 3.61 104.32 -22.36
C LYS A 240 3.78 104.18 -20.85
N ASN A 241 4.33 103.02 -20.45
CA ASN A 241 4.76 102.61 -19.11
C ASN A 241 3.66 102.12 -18.16
N ASP A 242 3.29 100.85 -18.27
CA ASP A 242 3.65 99.82 -17.28
C ASP A 242 3.14 98.45 -17.73
N LYS A 243 4.06 97.58 -18.21
CA LYS A 243 3.73 96.21 -18.63
C LYS A 243 3.06 95.39 -17.51
N GLU A 244 3.31 95.70 -16.24
CA GLU A 244 2.65 95.04 -15.11
C GLU A 244 1.23 95.56 -14.85
N GLN A 245 0.96 96.86 -15.03
CA GLN A 245 -0.37 97.42 -14.86
C GLN A 245 -1.32 96.97 -15.97
N ILE A 246 -0.84 96.87 -17.22
CA ILE A 246 -1.61 96.37 -18.35
C ILE A 246 -1.92 94.87 -18.18
N LYS A 247 -0.99 94.07 -17.64
CA LYS A 247 -1.21 92.65 -17.32
C LYS A 247 -2.26 92.45 -16.23
N LEU A 248 -2.33 93.37 -15.26
CA LEU A 248 -3.35 93.34 -14.21
C LEU A 248 -4.74 93.71 -14.73
N ILE A 249 -4.82 94.68 -15.65
CA ILE A 249 -6.09 95.14 -16.26
C ILE A 249 -6.64 94.07 -17.22
N THR A 250 -5.79 93.40 -18.01
CA THR A 250 -6.22 92.32 -18.91
C THR A 250 -6.52 90.99 -18.20
N ALA A 251 -6.06 90.81 -16.95
CA ALA A 251 -6.36 89.64 -16.13
C ALA A 251 -7.75 89.69 -15.46
N ILE A 252 -8.44 90.84 -15.48
CA ILE A 252 -9.79 90.95 -14.94
C ILE A 252 -10.77 90.35 -15.97
N PRO A 253 -11.52 89.28 -15.63
CA PRO A 253 -12.51 88.73 -16.54
C PRO A 253 -13.53 89.79 -16.95
N TYR A 254 -13.91 89.83 -18.23
CA TYR A 254 -14.88 90.81 -18.74
C TYR A 254 -16.20 90.81 -17.94
N THR A 255 -16.63 89.64 -17.48
CA THR A 255 -17.83 89.49 -16.62
C THR A 255 -17.71 90.22 -15.29
N VAL A 256 -16.50 90.36 -14.73
CA VAL A 256 -16.25 91.12 -13.50
C VAL A 256 -16.33 92.62 -13.79
N ILE A 257 -15.74 93.07 -14.90
CA ILE A 257 -15.80 94.47 -15.35
C ILE A 257 -17.25 94.90 -15.59
N GLU A 258 -18.01 94.09 -16.32
CA GLU A 258 -19.41 94.38 -16.64
C GLU A 258 -20.27 94.55 -15.38
N LYS A 259 -20.08 93.66 -14.39
CA LYS A 259 -20.81 93.72 -13.12
C LYS A 259 -20.39 94.92 -12.28
N PHE A 260 -19.10 95.28 -12.26
CA PHE A 260 -18.62 96.48 -11.59
C PHE A 260 -19.24 97.75 -12.18
N ASN A 261 -19.30 97.87 -13.52
CA ASN A 261 -19.91 99.03 -14.18
C ASN A 261 -21.38 99.16 -13.85
N PHE A 262 -22.09 98.02 -13.83
CA PHE A 262 -23.48 97.99 -13.43
C PHE A 262 -23.65 98.51 -12.00
N LEU A 263 -22.83 98.05 -11.06
CA LEU A 263 -22.87 98.52 -9.67
C LEU A 263 -22.56 100.01 -9.55
N SER A 264 -21.49 100.47 -10.21
CA SER A 264 -21.01 101.85 -10.19
C SER A 264 -22.05 102.82 -10.77
N LYS A 265 -22.66 102.47 -11.91
CA LYS A 265 -23.70 103.29 -12.57
C LYS A 265 -24.96 103.45 -11.71
N ASN A 266 -25.27 102.46 -10.87
CA ASN A 266 -26.42 102.47 -9.97
C ASN A 266 -26.08 102.94 -8.55
N ASN A 267 -24.84 103.43 -8.30
CA ASN A 267 -24.34 103.84 -6.97
C ASN A 267 -24.45 102.74 -5.89
N MET A 268 -24.27 101.48 -6.29
CA MET A 268 -24.37 100.30 -5.41
C MET A 268 -23.00 99.68 -5.10
N ASP A 269 -21.93 100.14 -5.75
CA ASP A 269 -20.58 99.60 -5.64
C ASP A 269 -19.99 99.73 -4.23
N GLU A 270 -20.05 100.90 -3.62
CA GLU A 270 -19.54 101.11 -2.25
C GLU A 270 -20.22 100.20 -1.23
N GLN A 271 -21.56 100.09 -1.32
CA GLN A 271 -22.35 99.26 -0.44
C GLN A 271 -22.06 97.78 -0.67
N PHE A 272 -21.92 97.35 -1.93
CA PHE A 272 -21.51 96.00 -2.27
C PHE A 272 -20.16 95.64 -1.64
N PHE A 273 -19.15 96.51 -1.74
CA PHE A 273 -17.83 96.20 -1.18
C PHE A 273 -17.83 96.13 0.34
N GLN A 274 -18.64 96.95 1.02
CA GLN A 274 -18.81 96.84 2.47
C GLN A 274 -19.42 95.48 2.85
N ILE A 275 -20.48 95.07 2.15
CA ILE A 275 -21.14 93.78 2.36
C ILE A 275 -20.20 92.62 2.03
N ALA A 276 -19.51 92.68 0.89
CA ALA A 276 -18.58 91.66 0.45
C ALA A 276 -17.41 91.50 1.44
N GLN A 277 -16.87 92.60 1.95
CA GLN A 277 -15.79 92.56 2.94
C GLN A 277 -16.28 91.95 4.28
N MET A 278 -17.50 92.27 4.71
CA MET A 278 -18.09 91.66 5.92
C MET A 278 -18.32 90.15 5.75
N ILE A 279 -18.84 89.72 4.61
CA ILE A 279 -19.01 88.30 4.28
C ILE A 279 -17.65 87.59 4.24
N PHE A 280 -16.63 88.20 3.64
CA PHE A 280 -15.30 87.61 3.45
C PHE A 280 -14.48 87.52 4.76
N GLU A 281 -14.47 88.58 5.58
CA GLU A 281 -13.59 88.65 6.75
C GLU A 281 -14.20 88.03 8.02
N LYS A 282 -15.53 88.16 8.21
CA LYS A 282 -16.14 87.90 9.52
C LYS A 282 -17.21 86.81 9.53
N GLY A 283 -17.73 86.40 8.38
CA GLY A 283 -18.85 85.45 8.31
C GLY A 283 -20.07 85.90 9.13
N GLU A 284 -20.20 87.22 9.33
CA GLU A 284 -21.18 87.84 10.22
C GLU A 284 -22.56 87.96 9.54
N THR A 285 -23.60 88.10 10.36
CA THR A 285 -24.99 88.10 9.95
C THR A 285 -25.40 89.47 9.39
N LEU A 286 -26.00 89.49 8.19
CA LEU A 286 -26.31 90.71 7.42
C LEU A 286 -27.53 91.51 7.92
N TYR A 287 -27.90 91.40 9.20
CA TYR A 287 -29.12 92.03 9.76
C TYR A 287 -29.18 93.56 9.64
N GLN A 288 -28.06 94.22 9.35
CA GLN A 288 -27.95 95.67 9.26
C GLN A 288 -28.18 96.24 7.85
N PHE A 289 -28.25 95.40 6.81
CA PHE A 289 -28.43 95.85 5.44
C PHE A 289 -29.87 95.67 4.95
N ASP A 290 -30.31 96.56 4.07
CA ASP A 290 -31.63 96.44 3.44
C ASP A 290 -31.72 95.14 2.64
N LYS A 291 -32.75 94.35 2.93
CA LYS A 291 -33.03 93.08 2.25
C LYS A 291 -33.22 93.26 0.74
N SER A 292 -33.78 94.40 0.31
CA SER A 292 -33.94 94.72 -1.11
C SER A 292 -32.59 94.82 -1.83
N LEU A 293 -31.57 95.31 -1.13
CA LEU A 293 -30.22 95.50 -1.65
C LEU A 293 -29.47 94.17 -1.80
N ILE A 294 -29.59 93.29 -0.81
CA ILE A 294 -28.98 91.94 -0.85
C ILE A 294 -29.56 91.12 -2.01
N ASN A 295 -30.88 91.15 -2.18
CA ASN A 295 -31.53 90.47 -3.31
C ASN A 295 -31.02 90.99 -4.65
N SER A 296 -30.81 92.31 -4.78
CA SER A 296 -30.23 92.90 -5.99
C SER A 296 -28.83 92.36 -6.31
N TYR A 297 -28.01 92.08 -5.29
CA TYR A 297 -26.69 91.44 -5.50
C TYR A 297 -26.77 89.95 -5.81
N MET A 298 -27.81 89.26 -5.34
CA MET A 298 -28.10 87.88 -5.72
C MET A 298 -28.55 87.79 -7.18
N ASP A 299 -29.41 88.71 -7.63
CA ASP A 299 -29.84 88.78 -9.04
C ASP A 299 -28.67 89.08 -9.98
N LEU A 300 -27.68 89.85 -9.51
CA LEU A 300 -26.44 90.09 -10.23
C LEU A 300 -25.45 88.93 -10.18
N ASN A 301 -25.76 87.86 -9.44
CA ASN A 301 -24.94 86.68 -9.20
C ASN A 301 -23.60 87.02 -8.53
N LEU A 302 -23.57 88.03 -7.66
CA LEU A 302 -22.38 88.44 -6.90
C LEU A 302 -22.35 87.78 -5.52
N VAL A 303 -23.52 87.48 -5.00
CA VAL A 303 -23.76 86.89 -3.69
C VAL A 303 -24.76 85.76 -3.90
N ASN A 304 -24.66 84.68 -3.13
CA ASN A 304 -25.61 83.57 -3.18
C ASN A 304 -25.93 83.09 -1.76
N ASN A 305 -27.05 82.40 -1.59
CA ASN A 305 -27.47 81.81 -0.33
C ASN A 305 -27.41 80.28 -0.43
N LYS A 306 -26.74 79.62 0.51
CA LYS A 306 -26.63 78.16 0.57
C LYS A 306 -27.99 77.45 0.64
N ASP A 307 -29.02 78.10 1.20
CA ASP A 307 -30.32 77.46 1.43
C ASP A 307 -31.25 77.48 0.19
N ILE A 308 -30.92 78.23 -0.87
CA ILE A 308 -31.75 78.32 -2.08
C ILE A 308 -31.70 77.04 -2.94
N ILE A 309 -30.75 76.13 -2.68
CA ILE A 309 -30.70 74.83 -3.38
C ILE A 309 -31.79 73.85 -2.88
N LEU A 310 -32.47 74.14 -1.76
CA LEU A 310 -33.53 73.27 -1.22
C LEU A 310 -34.96 73.85 -1.18
N ASP A 311 -35.16 75.18 -1.30
CA ASP A 311 -36.45 75.83 -0.98
C ASP A 311 -37.19 76.47 -2.17
N ASN A 312 -37.32 75.76 -3.29
CA ASN A 312 -38.29 76.13 -4.35
C ASN A 312 -39.76 75.84 -3.97
N LEU A 313 -40.12 75.73 -2.68
CA LEU A 313 -41.48 75.32 -2.27
C LEU A 313 -42.16 76.10 -1.15
N LEU A 314 -41.56 77.09 -0.50
CA LEU A 314 -42.26 77.89 0.53
C LEU A 314 -41.78 79.34 0.53
N ASP A 315 -42.72 80.30 0.50
CA ASP A 315 -42.52 81.76 0.62
C ASP A 315 -41.96 82.17 2.00
N ASN A 316 -40.80 81.64 2.38
CA ASN A 316 -40.11 82.00 3.61
C ASN A 316 -38.88 82.87 3.29
N PRO A 317 -38.67 83.97 4.04
CA PRO A 317 -37.59 84.90 3.76
C PRO A 317 -36.20 84.27 4.02
N PRO A 318 -35.18 84.60 3.20
CA PRO A 318 -33.83 84.03 3.33
C PRO A 318 -33.26 84.29 4.72
N ASN A 319 -32.87 83.21 5.41
CA ASN A 319 -32.20 83.28 6.70
C ASN A 319 -30.80 83.88 6.50
N SER A 320 -30.50 84.98 7.19
CA SER A 320 -29.33 85.86 6.93
C SER A 320 -27.96 85.24 7.25
N ASN A 321 -27.91 83.98 7.65
CA ASN A 321 -26.70 83.32 8.17
C ASN A 321 -25.98 82.45 7.14
N ASN A 322 -26.50 82.34 5.92
CA ASN A 322 -26.02 81.41 4.89
C ASN A 322 -25.65 82.08 3.56
N ILE A 323 -25.34 83.37 3.60
CA ILE A 323 -24.97 84.16 2.44
C ILE A 323 -23.45 84.10 2.21
N PHE A 324 -23.02 83.81 0.98
CA PHE A 324 -21.62 83.76 0.57
C PHE A 324 -21.40 84.48 -0.77
N LEU A 325 -20.17 84.95 -0.99
CA LEU A 325 -19.80 85.56 -2.27
C LEU A 325 -19.64 84.48 -3.34
N THR A 326 -20.18 84.72 -4.53
CA THR A 326 -19.92 83.87 -5.69
C THR A 326 -18.48 84.08 -6.18
N ALA A 327 -18.01 83.24 -7.10
CA ALA A 327 -16.70 83.43 -7.72
C ALA A 327 -16.56 84.83 -8.36
N ILE A 328 -17.65 85.38 -8.91
CA ILE A 328 -17.68 86.73 -9.49
C ILE A 328 -17.61 87.79 -8.38
N GLY A 329 -18.37 87.62 -7.29
CA GLY A 329 -18.32 88.53 -6.13
C GLY A 329 -16.95 88.56 -5.44
N HIS A 330 -16.30 87.41 -5.29
CA HIS A 330 -14.91 87.33 -4.81
C HIS A 330 -13.94 88.03 -5.75
N SER A 331 -14.09 87.83 -7.06
CA SER A 331 -13.23 88.48 -8.04
C SER A 331 -13.38 90.01 -8.00
N LEU A 332 -14.61 90.53 -7.88
CA LEU A 332 -14.84 91.96 -7.69
C LEU A 332 -14.12 92.50 -6.44
N LEU A 333 -14.24 91.80 -5.31
CA LEU A 333 -13.60 92.21 -4.06
C LEU A 333 -12.08 92.24 -4.18
N ILE A 334 -11.48 91.22 -4.80
CA ILE A 334 -10.02 91.13 -5.03
C ILE A 334 -9.54 92.26 -5.94
N TYR A 335 -10.30 92.58 -6.99
CA TYR A 335 -9.93 93.61 -7.96
C TYR A 335 -10.38 95.03 -7.59
N LYS A 336 -10.99 95.25 -6.41
CA LYS A 336 -11.54 96.54 -5.98
C LYS A 336 -10.59 97.72 -6.25
N THR A 337 -9.37 97.64 -5.75
CA THR A 337 -8.37 98.72 -5.88
C THR A 337 -8.07 99.04 -7.34
N VAL A 338 -8.06 98.03 -8.22
CA VAL A 338 -7.79 98.19 -9.64
C VAL A 338 -8.98 98.80 -10.35
N LEU A 339 -10.19 98.34 -10.02
CA LEU A 339 -11.46 98.84 -10.56
C LEU A 339 -11.72 100.30 -10.16
N ASP A 340 -11.38 100.69 -8.92
CA ASP A 340 -11.47 102.08 -8.43
C ASP A 340 -10.53 103.03 -9.20
N ILE A 341 -9.31 102.56 -9.52
CA ILE A 341 -8.35 103.32 -10.35
C ILE A 341 -8.88 103.49 -11.77
N LEU A 342 -9.50 102.46 -12.34
CA LEU A 342 -10.09 102.49 -13.68
C LEU A 342 -11.27 103.47 -13.76
N LYS A 343 -12.14 103.46 -12.74
CA LYS A 343 -13.26 104.40 -12.58
C LYS A 343 -12.76 105.86 -12.49
N HIS A 344 -11.76 106.13 -11.66
CA HIS A 344 -11.22 107.49 -11.48
C HIS A 344 -10.53 108.06 -12.73
N LYS A 345 -10.00 107.20 -13.59
CA LYS A 345 -9.34 107.59 -14.85
C LYS A 345 -10.28 107.59 -16.07
N ASN A 346 -11.60 107.39 -15.88
CA ASN A 346 -12.62 107.29 -16.93
C ASN A 346 -12.34 106.20 -17.99
N PHE A 347 -11.68 105.09 -17.61
CA PHE A 347 -11.47 103.97 -18.54
C PHE A 347 -12.68 103.04 -18.64
N ILE A 348 -13.53 103.03 -17.61
CA ILE A 348 -14.72 102.18 -17.51
C ILE A 348 -15.84 102.92 -16.76
#